data_AF-A0A2V7Z8W0-F1
#
_entry.id   AF-A0A2V7Z8W0-F1
#
_cell.length_a   1.000
_cell.length_b   1.000
_cell.length_c   1.000
_cell.angle_alpha   90.00
_cell.angle_beta   90.00
_cell.angle_gamma   90.00
#
_symmetry.space_group_name_H-M   'P 1'
#
loop_
_entity.id
_entity.type
_entity.pdbx_description
1 polymer ?
#
loop_
_entity_poly.entity_id
_entity_poly.type
_entity_poly.pdbx_seq_one_letter_code
_entity_poly.pdbx_strand_id
1 'polypeptide(L)'
;MKNLFVLTLGLLALAVPALAKGTPDGQPPSQETVCNGLDGALFGLCNAYCEAMDCGSPNHHASDTACARVLDNYMKHSGGQPPPCAVTSCPCPQSLPLFATLVAGDVDVQQCVADGASQVTSVVTSVGTFALVNQSAMPPFCSVNLTEFLQVTPAEAAACQKLLVQVATSHGVVCVPPE
;
A
#
# COMPACT_ATOMS: atom_id res chain seq x y z
N MET A 1 -63.05 -12.65 38.11
CA MET A 1 -63.38 -11.56 37.17
C MET A 1 -62.09 -10.84 36.81
N LYS A 2 -61.78 -10.81 35.50
CA LYS A 2 -61.02 -9.80 34.73
C LYS A 2 -59.59 -9.47 35.18
N ASN A 3 -58.58 -9.96 34.45
CA ASN A 3 -57.78 -9.23 33.43
C ASN A 3 -56.74 -8.31 34.11
N LEU A 4 -55.44 -8.48 33.91
CA LEU A 4 -54.77 -7.91 32.73
C LEU A 4 -53.39 -8.56 32.54
N PHE A 5 -53.31 -9.41 31.52
CA PHE A 5 -52.09 -9.89 30.88
C PHE A 5 -51.59 -8.81 29.88
N VAL A 6 -50.31 -8.88 29.52
CA VAL A 6 -49.67 -8.31 28.32
C VAL A 6 -49.18 -6.86 28.40
N LEU A 7 -47.87 -6.69 28.60
CA LEU A 7 -47.08 -5.59 28.02
C LEU A 7 -45.62 -6.03 27.82
N THR A 8 -45.44 -7.14 27.11
CA THR A 8 -44.16 -7.55 26.51
C THR A 8 -44.35 -7.61 25.01
N LEU A 9 -44.31 -6.47 24.34
CA LEU A 9 -44.24 -6.44 22.88
C LEU A 9 -43.56 -5.14 22.42
N GLY A 10 -42.46 -5.29 21.69
CA GLY A 10 -42.03 -4.30 20.72
C GLY A 10 -40.73 -3.56 21.01
N LEU A 11 -39.61 -4.27 21.19
CA LEU A 11 -38.30 -3.71 20.83
C LEU A 11 -37.51 -4.74 20.00
N LEU A 12 -38.08 -5.12 18.84
CA LEU A 12 -37.32 -5.79 17.79
C LEU A 12 -36.49 -4.70 17.09
N ALA A 13 -35.29 -4.46 17.60
CA ALA A 13 -34.33 -3.60 16.94
C ALA A 13 -33.99 -4.21 15.57
N LEU A 14 -34.38 -3.53 14.50
CA LEU A 14 -33.96 -3.84 13.15
C LEU A 14 -32.45 -3.62 13.07
N ALA A 15 -31.68 -4.69 13.28
CA ALA A 15 -30.25 -4.73 12.98
C ALA A 15 -30.10 -4.72 11.45
N VAL A 16 -30.20 -3.53 10.84
CA VAL A 16 -29.80 -3.34 9.45
C VAL A 16 -28.28 -3.52 9.43
N PRO A 17 -27.73 -4.51 8.70
CA PRO A 17 -26.29 -4.60 8.55
C PRO A 17 -25.83 -3.32 7.86
N ALA A 18 -25.00 -2.55 8.57
CA ALA A 18 -24.31 -1.42 7.96
C ALA A 18 -23.42 -1.98 6.86
N LEU A 19 -23.92 -1.94 5.62
CA LEU A 19 -23.09 -2.17 4.45
C LEU A 19 -22.09 -1.01 4.43
N ALA A 20 -20.89 -1.26 4.94
CA ALA A 20 -19.76 -0.37 4.76
C ALA A 20 -19.57 -0.21 3.25
N LYS A 21 -20.04 0.91 2.71
CA LYS A 21 -19.69 1.35 1.37
C LYS A 21 -18.16 1.40 1.37
N GLY A 22 -17.52 0.59 0.53
CA GLY A 22 -16.06 0.52 0.44
C GLY A 22 -15.44 1.90 0.26
N THR A 23 -14.13 1.97 0.45
CA THR A 23 -13.27 3.11 0.13
C THR A 23 -13.39 3.45 -1.36
N PRO A 24 -12.90 4.62 -1.82
CA PRO A 24 -13.03 5.05 -3.22
C PRO A 24 -12.49 4.04 -4.25
N ASP A 25 -11.57 3.15 -3.86
CA ASP A 25 -11.04 2.05 -4.66
C ASP A 25 -11.90 0.76 -4.61
N GLY A 26 -12.96 0.74 -3.80
CA GLY A 26 -13.94 -0.34 -3.71
C GLY A 26 -13.61 -1.43 -2.69
N GLN A 27 -12.52 -1.33 -1.94
CA GLN A 27 -12.20 -2.27 -0.87
C GLN A 27 -12.82 -1.83 0.46
N PRO A 28 -13.19 -2.75 1.38
CA PRO A 28 -13.49 -2.35 2.74
C PRO A 28 -12.17 -2.00 3.46
N PRO A 29 -12.15 -1.02 4.39
CA PRO A 29 -10.94 -0.64 5.12
C PRO A 29 -10.22 -1.83 5.78
N SER A 30 -10.95 -2.87 6.18
CA SER A 30 -10.39 -4.09 6.77
C SER A 30 -9.65 -5.00 5.80
N GLN A 31 -9.66 -4.72 4.50
CA GLN A 31 -8.95 -5.49 3.46
C GLN A 31 -7.75 -4.73 2.89
N GLU A 32 -7.59 -3.46 3.23
CA GLU A 32 -6.41 -2.69 2.82
C GLU A 32 -5.21 -3.08 3.68
N THR A 33 -4.04 -3.19 3.06
CA THR A 33 -2.82 -3.72 3.68
C THR A 33 -1.68 -2.70 3.73
N VAL A 34 -1.98 -1.44 3.39
CA VAL A 34 -0.96 -0.38 3.24
C VAL A 34 -0.25 -0.09 4.56
N CYS A 35 -0.97 -0.24 5.67
CA CYS A 35 -0.48 0.08 7.00
C CYS A 35 0.05 -1.15 7.76
N ASN A 36 0.16 -2.32 7.10
CA ASN A 36 0.69 -3.53 7.72
C ASN A 36 2.14 -3.35 8.17
N GLY A 37 2.47 -3.87 9.35
CA GLY A 37 3.80 -3.76 9.96
C GLY A 37 4.01 -2.53 10.84
N LEU A 38 3.05 -1.61 10.90
CA LEU A 38 2.99 -0.56 11.90
C LEU A 38 2.26 -1.04 13.17
N ASP A 39 2.52 -0.39 14.31
CA ASP A 39 1.87 -0.67 15.57
C ASP A 39 1.40 0.62 16.29
N GLY A 40 0.58 0.43 17.34
CA GLY A 40 0.13 1.50 18.23
C GLY A 40 -0.49 2.71 17.52
N ALA A 41 0.00 3.91 17.88
CA ALA A 41 -0.50 5.16 17.31
C ALA A 41 -0.19 5.30 15.81
N LEU A 42 0.94 4.76 15.34
CA LEU A 42 1.31 4.82 13.92
C LEU A 42 0.36 3.99 13.07
N PHE A 43 0.01 2.78 13.52
CA PHE A 43 -0.99 1.96 12.85
C PHE A 43 -2.34 2.67 12.74
N GLY A 44 -2.86 3.20 13.86
CA GLY A 44 -4.16 3.88 13.87
C GLY A 44 -4.19 5.15 13.01
N LEU A 45 -3.12 5.95 13.04
CA LEU A 45 -3.00 7.16 12.21
C LEU A 45 -2.80 6.83 10.73
N CYS A 46 -2.05 5.77 10.41
CA CYS A 46 -1.92 5.28 9.04
C CYS A 46 -3.27 4.83 8.50
N ASN A 47 -4.00 3.97 9.22
CA ASN A 47 -5.32 3.51 8.75
C ASN A 47 -6.28 4.69 8.59
N ALA A 48 -6.25 5.66 9.50
CA ALA A 48 -7.08 6.85 9.35
C ALA A 48 -6.74 7.64 8.08
N TYR A 49 -5.45 7.85 7.79
CA TYR A 49 -5.00 8.64 6.64
C TYR A 49 -5.13 7.89 5.31
N CYS A 50 -4.54 6.69 5.24
CA CYS A 50 -4.40 5.92 4.01
C CYS A 50 -5.66 5.14 3.63
N GLU A 51 -6.36 4.56 4.60
CA GLU A 51 -7.41 3.58 4.32
C GLU A 51 -8.80 4.23 4.51
N ALA A 52 -9.08 4.73 5.71
CA ALA A 52 -10.39 5.30 6.03
C ALA A 52 -10.71 6.60 5.28
N MET A 53 -9.73 7.48 5.11
CA MET A 53 -9.91 8.76 4.41
C MET A 53 -9.41 8.73 2.97
N ASP A 54 -8.61 7.72 2.59
CA ASP A 54 -7.96 7.60 1.28
C ASP A 54 -7.16 8.84 0.88
N CYS A 55 -6.52 9.53 1.83
CA CYS A 55 -5.87 10.82 1.60
C CYS A 55 -4.67 10.78 0.63
N GLY A 56 -4.17 9.59 0.29
CA GLY A 56 -3.16 9.40 -0.76
C GLY A 56 -3.73 9.41 -2.18
N SER A 57 -5.06 9.37 -2.33
CA SER A 57 -5.78 9.37 -3.60
C SER A 57 -6.24 10.77 -3.99
N PRO A 58 -6.18 11.15 -5.28
CA PRO A 58 -6.74 12.42 -5.75
C PRO A 58 -8.28 12.47 -5.64
N ASN A 59 -8.93 11.32 -5.41
CA ASN A 59 -10.40 11.19 -5.30
C ASN A 59 -10.85 10.93 -3.85
N HIS A 60 -10.06 11.32 -2.87
CA HIS A 60 -10.37 11.05 -1.46
C HIS A 60 -11.69 11.70 -1.03
N HIS A 61 -12.46 10.98 -0.20
CA HIS A 61 -13.76 11.46 0.27
C HIS A 61 -13.67 12.34 1.53
N ALA A 62 -12.47 12.52 2.10
CA ALA A 62 -12.22 13.42 3.22
C ALA A 62 -11.96 14.87 2.74
N SER A 63 -12.00 15.83 3.67
CA SER A 63 -11.54 17.20 3.38
C SER A 63 -10.02 17.29 3.51
N ASP A 64 -9.38 18.15 2.71
CA ASP A 64 -7.93 18.39 2.76
C ASP A 64 -7.45 18.77 4.16
N THR A 65 -8.27 19.51 4.92
CA THR A 65 -7.96 19.90 6.29
C THR A 65 -7.93 18.70 7.23
N ALA A 66 -8.83 17.74 7.04
CA ALA A 66 -8.83 16.50 7.83
C ALA A 66 -7.61 15.63 7.49
N CYS A 67 -7.31 15.47 6.19
CA CYS A 67 -6.11 14.78 5.72
C CYS A 67 -4.84 15.40 6.29
N ALA A 68 -4.68 16.72 6.20
CA ALA A 68 -3.52 17.43 6.72
C ALA A 68 -3.34 17.23 8.23
N ARG A 69 -4.43 17.29 9.02
CA ARG A 69 -4.35 17.07 10.47
C ARG A 69 -3.91 15.66 10.84
N VAL A 70 -4.41 14.64 10.15
CA VAL A 70 -4.00 13.25 10.45
C VAL A 70 -2.57 13.01 9.98
N LEU A 71 -2.18 13.58 8.83
CA LEU A 71 -0.80 13.56 8.35
C LEU A 71 0.16 14.19 9.37
N ASP A 72 -0.14 15.40 9.86
CA ASP A 72 0.69 16.08 10.85
C ASP A 72 0.87 15.24 12.12
N ASN A 73 -0.20 14.58 12.59
CA ASN A 73 -0.14 13.70 13.74
C ASN A 73 0.69 12.44 13.44
N TYR A 74 0.53 11.83 12.27
CA TYR A 74 1.35 10.70 11.86
C TYR A 74 2.84 11.07 11.84
N MET A 75 3.18 12.15 11.14
CA MET A 75 4.54 12.68 11.01
C MET A 75 5.17 12.96 12.38
N LYS A 76 4.40 13.50 13.33
CA LYS A 76 4.88 13.74 14.69
C LYS A 76 5.26 12.43 15.41
N HIS A 77 4.48 11.37 15.23
CA HIS A 77 4.75 10.06 15.87
C HIS A 77 5.83 9.26 15.15
N SER A 78 5.99 9.45 13.83
CA SER A 78 6.93 8.70 12.99
C SER A 78 8.34 9.32 12.96
N GLY A 79 8.56 10.44 13.65
CA GLY A 79 9.81 11.18 13.57
C GLY A 79 10.00 11.92 12.24
N GLY A 80 8.90 12.34 11.61
CA GLY A 80 8.90 13.09 10.35
C GLY A 80 8.85 12.22 9.10
N GLN A 81 8.55 10.93 9.22
CA GLN A 81 8.37 10.04 8.06
C GLN A 81 6.92 10.05 7.57
N PRO A 82 6.66 10.21 6.26
CA PRO A 82 5.30 10.18 5.71
C PRO A 82 4.64 8.80 5.89
N PRO A 83 3.29 8.73 5.93
CA PRO A 83 2.60 7.46 5.89
C PRO A 83 2.85 6.77 4.54
N PRO A 84 2.84 5.43 4.47
CA PRO A 84 3.22 4.69 3.26
C PRO A 84 2.45 5.11 1.99
N CYS A 85 1.14 5.37 2.09
CA CYS A 85 0.35 5.82 0.94
C CYS A 85 0.67 7.24 0.45
N ALA A 86 1.31 8.09 1.27
CA ALA A 86 1.70 9.44 0.88
C ALA A 86 3.01 9.45 0.07
N VAL A 87 3.78 8.36 0.12
CA VAL A 87 4.99 8.21 -0.71
C VAL A 87 4.58 7.71 -2.09
N THR A 88 4.55 8.64 -3.04
CA THR A 88 4.14 8.37 -4.42
C THR A 88 5.33 8.13 -5.35
N SER A 89 6.55 8.45 -4.91
CA SER A 89 7.76 8.34 -5.74
C SER A 89 8.72 7.28 -5.24
N CYS A 90 9.08 6.36 -6.12
CA CYS A 90 10.23 5.48 -5.94
C CYS A 90 11.52 6.25 -6.28
N PRO A 91 12.57 6.25 -5.44
CA PRO A 91 13.86 6.90 -5.71
C PRO A 91 14.83 6.07 -6.58
N CYS A 92 14.49 4.80 -6.85
CA CYS A 92 15.38 3.87 -7.56
C CYS A 92 15.63 4.28 -9.02
N PRO A 93 14.63 4.70 -9.83
CA PRO A 93 14.88 5.18 -11.19
C PRO A 93 15.84 6.38 -11.27
N GLN A 94 15.85 7.23 -10.24
CA GLN A 94 16.66 8.44 -10.20
C GLN A 94 18.12 8.12 -9.84
N SER A 95 18.34 7.05 -9.09
CA SER A 95 19.66 6.71 -8.53
C SER A 95 20.32 5.52 -9.23
N LEU A 96 19.54 4.66 -9.88
CA LEU A 96 19.97 3.43 -10.55
C LEU A 96 19.60 3.52 -12.05
N PRO A 97 20.55 3.87 -12.94
CA PRO A 97 20.26 4.11 -14.36
C PRO A 97 19.58 2.93 -15.06
N LEU A 98 19.99 1.70 -14.75
CA LEU A 98 19.36 0.50 -15.31
C LEU A 98 17.91 0.31 -14.83
N PHE A 99 17.60 0.76 -13.62
CA PHE A 99 16.22 0.79 -13.13
C PHE A 99 15.41 1.84 -13.91
N ALA A 100 16.02 2.98 -14.23
CA ALA A 100 15.40 4.01 -15.08
C ALA A 100 15.04 3.48 -16.46
N THR A 101 15.96 2.75 -17.10
CA THR A 101 15.75 2.10 -18.40
C THR A 101 14.58 1.11 -18.37
N LEU A 102 14.45 0.35 -17.27
CA LEU A 102 13.30 -0.53 -17.05
C LEU A 102 11.98 0.26 -16.97
N VAL A 103 11.95 1.34 -16.19
CA VAL A 103 10.75 2.16 -16.02
C VAL A 103 10.38 2.94 -17.28
N ALA A 104 11.37 3.31 -18.10
CA ALA A 104 11.15 3.94 -19.40
C ALA A 104 10.54 2.98 -20.45
N GLY A 105 10.55 1.67 -20.19
CA GLY A 105 10.06 0.65 -21.12
C GLY A 105 11.07 0.29 -22.21
N ASP A 106 12.33 0.65 -22.05
CA ASP A 106 13.40 0.41 -23.03
C ASP A 106 13.89 -1.06 -23.04
N VAL A 107 13.46 -1.86 -22.04
CA VAL A 107 13.79 -3.29 -21.91
C VAL A 107 12.52 -4.10 -21.72
N ASP A 108 12.43 -5.22 -22.43
CA ASP A 108 11.29 -6.13 -22.30
C ASP A 108 11.33 -6.88 -20.97
N VAL A 109 10.23 -6.83 -20.24
CA VAL A 109 9.99 -7.65 -19.06
C VAL A 109 9.58 -9.06 -19.50
N GLN A 110 10.27 -10.08 -19.01
CA GLN A 110 9.95 -11.49 -19.27
C GLN A 110 9.21 -12.14 -18.09
N GLN A 111 9.58 -11.77 -16.87
CA GLN A 111 9.02 -12.36 -15.66
C GLN A 111 8.89 -11.29 -14.58
N CYS A 112 7.83 -11.38 -13.79
CA CYS A 112 7.70 -10.65 -12.54
C CYS A 112 7.36 -11.63 -11.42
N VAL A 113 8.13 -11.56 -10.33
CA VAL A 113 7.89 -12.32 -9.11
C VAL A 113 7.55 -11.33 -8.00
N ALA A 114 6.42 -11.53 -7.34
CA ALA A 114 6.00 -10.75 -6.18
C ALA A 114 5.66 -11.72 -5.04
N ASP A 115 6.57 -11.84 -4.08
CA ASP A 115 6.37 -12.63 -2.87
C ASP A 115 5.79 -11.75 -1.76
N GLY A 116 4.49 -11.89 -1.52
CA GLY A 116 3.81 -11.17 -0.44
C GLY A 116 4.24 -11.59 0.96
N ALA A 117 4.76 -12.82 1.14
CA ALA A 117 5.25 -13.30 2.43
C ALA A 117 6.63 -12.72 2.75
N SER A 118 7.54 -12.69 1.76
CA SER A 118 8.88 -12.13 1.93
C SER A 118 8.96 -10.63 1.64
N GLN A 119 7.88 -10.01 1.15
CA GLN A 119 7.85 -8.62 0.66
C GLN A 119 8.99 -8.31 -0.33
N VAL A 120 9.20 -9.23 -1.27
CA VAL A 120 10.18 -9.09 -2.34
C VAL A 120 9.45 -9.02 -3.67
N THR A 121 9.77 -7.99 -4.44
CA THR A 121 9.31 -7.88 -5.84
C THR A 121 10.53 -7.83 -6.73
N SER A 122 10.59 -8.71 -7.73
CA SER A 122 11.66 -8.72 -8.72
C SER A 122 11.11 -8.86 -10.13
N VAL A 123 11.73 -8.17 -11.07
CA VAL A 123 11.41 -8.20 -12.50
C VAL A 123 12.63 -8.68 -13.25
N VAL A 124 12.49 -9.69 -14.11
CA VAL A 124 13.54 -10.21 -14.99
C VAL A 124 13.31 -9.73 -16.41
N THR A 125 14.35 -9.24 -17.07
CA THR A 125 14.29 -8.71 -18.44
C THR A 125 14.98 -9.62 -19.45
N SER A 126 14.73 -9.37 -20.74
CA SER A 126 15.31 -10.13 -21.86
C SER A 126 16.84 -10.08 -21.97
N VAL A 127 17.47 -9.07 -21.34
CA VAL A 127 18.94 -8.93 -21.30
C VAL A 127 19.57 -9.58 -20.06
N GLY A 128 18.79 -10.35 -19.30
CA GLY A 128 19.22 -10.99 -18.05
C GLY A 128 19.33 -10.03 -16.87
N THR A 129 18.91 -8.77 -17.05
CA THR A 129 18.87 -7.81 -15.96
C THR A 129 17.68 -8.09 -15.07
N PHE A 130 17.86 -8.01 -13.75
CA PHE A 130 16.72 -7.99 -12.84
C PHE A 130 16.75 -6.81 -11.91
N ALA A 131 15.62 -6.11 -11.83
CA ALA A 131 15.38 -5.10 -10.80
C ALA A 131 14.69 -5.79 -9.62
N LEU A 132 15.11 -5.46 -8.42
CA LEU A 132 14.60 -6.06 -7.19
C LEU A 132 14.34 -4.98 -6.16
N VAL A 133 13.25 -5.12 -5.43
CA VAL A 133 12.94 -4.34 -4.24
C VAL A 133 12.68 -5.32 -3.10
N ASN A 134 13.41 -5.15 -2.00
CA ASN A 134 13.24 -5.95 -0.79
C ASN A 134 12.85 -5.05 0.37
N GLN A 135 11.59 -5.16 0.80
CA GLN A 135 11.04 -4.38 1.90
C GLN A 135 11.23 -5.05 3.26
N SER A 136 11.44 -6.37 3.31
CA SER A 136 11.70 -7.11 4.56
C SER A 136 13.15 -7.01 5.03
N ALA A 137 14.07 -6.58 4.16
CA ALA A 137 15.45 -6.29 4.52
C ALA A 137 15.57 -5.12 5.50
N MET A 138 16.63 -5.11 6.30
CA MET A 138 16.96 -4.03 7.22
C MET A 138 18.37 -3.48 6.95
N PRO A 139 18.51 -2.30 6.33
CA PRO A 139 17.44 -1.45 5.78
C PRO A 139 16.82 -2.02 4.50
N PRO A 140 15.57 -1.64 4.17
CA PRO A 140 14.98 -1.92 2.85
C PRO A 140 15.87 -1.38 1.73
N PHE A 141 15.81 -2.03 0.57
CA PHE A 141 16.61 -1.60 -0.56
C PHE A 141 15.95 -1.89 -1.90
N CYS A 142 16.42 -1.20 -2.93
CA CYS A 142 16.28 -1.62 -4.30
C CYS A 142 17.63 -1.89 -4.93
N SER A 143 17.64 -2.77 -5.93
CA SER A 143 18.84 -3.23 -6.59
C SER A 143 18.59 -3.51 -8.06
N VAL A 144 19.66 -3.42 -8.84
CA VAL A 144 19.70 -3.96 -10.19
C VAL A 144 20.84 -4.97 -10.26
N ASN A 145 20.57 -6.16 -10.80
CA ASN A 145 21.53 -7.26 -10.95
C ASN A 145 22.18 -7.76 -9.65
N LEU A 146 21.66 -7.38 -8.47
CA LEU A 146 22.30 -7.61 -7.16
C LEU A 146 23.75 -7.10 -7.08
N THR A 147 24.12 -6.15 -7.93
CA THR A 147 25.45 -5.52 -7.92
C THR A 147 25.39 -4.11 -7.34
N GLU A 148 24.28 -3.41 -7.58
CA GLU A 148 24.05 -2.05 -7.09
C GLU A 148 22.91 -2.07 -6.08
N PHE A 149 23.10 -1.41 -4.94
CA PHE A 149 22.10 -1.36 -3.87
C PHE A 149 21.87 0.09 -3.46
N LEU A 150 20.62 0.51 -3.50
CA LEU A 150 20.16 1.76 -2.91
C LEU A 150 19.34 1.43 -1.68
N GLN A 151 19.81 1.83 -0.51
CA GLN A 151 19.01 1.78 0.72
C GLN A 151 17.87 2.79 0.60
N VAL A 152 16.67 2.35 0.96
CA VAL A 152 15.45 3.16 0.91
C VAL A 152 14.69 3.01 2.21
N THR A 153 13.82 3.97 2.50
CA THR A 153 12.87 3.84 3.60
C THR A 153 11.81 2.77 3.30
N PRO A 154 11.12 2.22 4.33
CA PRO A 154 10.02 1.28 4.11
C PRO A 154 8.92 1.82 3.17
N ALA A 155 8.62 3.12 3.26
CA ALA A 155 7.61 3.75 2.42
C ALA A 155 8.09 3.91 0.95
N GLU A 156 9.35 4.28 0.74
CA GLU A 156 9.95 4.29 -0.59
C GLU A 156 10.04 2.88 -1.19
N ALA A 157 10.36 1.85 -0.39
CA ALA A 157 10.35 0.46 -0.85
C ALA A 157 8.95 0.05 -1.33
N ALA A 158 7.90 0.37 -0.59
CA ALA A 158 6.52 0.10 -1.00
C ALA A 158 6.17 0.82 -2.32
N ALA A 159 6.56 2.09 -2.48
CA ALA A 159 6.38 2.82 -3.73
C ALA A 159 7.15 2.18 -4.90
N CYS A 160 8.36 1.69 -4.66
CA CYS A 160 9.17 1.00 -5.66
C CYS A 160 8.61 -0.37 -6.05
N GLN A 161 8.06 -1.14 -5.12
CA GLN A 161 7.37 -2.39 -5.45
C GLN A 161 6.17 -2.13 -6.35
N LYS A 162 5.33 -1.14 -6.00
CA LYS A 162 4.19 -0.74 -6.81
C LYS A 162 4.62 -0.34 -8.22
N LEU A 163 5.70 0.43 -8.34
CA LEU A 163 6.27 0.81 -9.62
C LEU A 163 6.72 -0.40 -10.45
N LEU A 164 7.42 -1.37 -9.87
CA LEU A 164 7.83 -2.59 -10.58
C LEU A 164 6.63 -3.41 -11.07
N VAL A 165 5.59 -3.56 -10.25
CA VAL A 165 4.35 -4.25 -10.65
C VAL A 165 3.66 -3.52 -11.80
N GLN A 166 3.61 -2.19 -11.75
CA GLN A 166 3.05 -1.36 -12.82
C GLN A 166 3.83 -1.52 -14.13
N VAL A 167 5.17 -1.51 -14.07
CA VAL A 167 6.02 -1.74 -15.24
C VAL A 167 5.80 -3.15 -15.81
N ALA A 168 5.79 -4.19 -14.98
CA ALA A 168 5.51 -5.54 -15.47
C ALA A 168 4.15 -5.61 -16.18
N THR A 169 3.12 -5.00 -15.58
CA THR A 169 1.76 -4.96 -16.13
C THR A 169 1.70 -4.21 -17.46
N SER A 170 2.43 -3.09 -17.62
CA SER A 170 2.46 -2.36 -18.89
C SER A 170 3.13 -3.13 -20.03
N HIS A 171 3.99 -4.10 -19.71
CA HIS A 171 4.57 -5.05 -20.65
C HIS A 171 3.72 -6.33 -20.82
N GLY A 172 2.52 -6.40 -20.23
CA GLY A 172 1.64 -7.57 -20.31
C GLY A 172 2.09 -8.76 -19.45
N VAL A 173 2.99 -8.54 -18.48
CA VAL A 173 3.49 -9.55 -17.55
C VAL A 173 2.80 -9.41 -16.21
N VAL A 174 2.15 -10.49 -15.76
CA VAL A 174 1.52 -10.56 -14.44
C VAL A 174 2.55 -11.02 -13.41
N CYS A 175 2.65 -10.30 -12.29
CA CYS A 175 3.49 -10.72 -11.17
C CYS A 175 2.88 -11.91 -10.45
N VAL A 176 3.64 -12.99 -10.30
CA VAL A 176 3.21 -14.22 -9.63
C VAL A 176 4.06 -14.47 -8.37
N PRO A 177 3.55 -15.22 -7.37
CA PRO A 177 4.37 -15.69 -6.26
C PRO A 177 5.51 -16.59 -6.76
N PRO A 178 6.60 -16.75 -5.97
CA PRO A 178 7.66 -17.69 -6.31
C PRO A 178 7.12 -19.14 -6.33
N GLU A 179 7.60 -19.95 -7.29
CA GLU A 179 7.31 -21.38 -7.40
C GLU A 179 8.00 -22.22 -6.30
#